data_AF-A0A9R0PYS3-F1
#
_entry.id   AF-A0A9R0PYS3-F1
#
_cell.length_a   1.000
_cell.length_b   1.000
_cell.length_c   1.000
_cell.angle_alpha   90.00
_cell.angle_beta   90.00
_cell.angle_gamma   90.00
#
_symmetry.space_group_name_H-M   'P 1'
#
loop_
_entity.id
_entity.type
_entity.pdbx_description
1 polymer ?
#
loop_
_entity_poly.entity_id
_entity_poly.type
_entity_poly.pdbx_seq_one_letter_code
_entity_poly.pdbx_strand_id
1 'polypeptide(L)'
;MDLLGERWVPPVHLRKFVSRMPSQLSALRGWIKRDPSHLSNLSELILMRVKEVQQEDVEIIGGLLSHRRLYIRSTHQTQRLLVIRADGFRCMVWFELDCGSAEQIKFEPGALPRAEAVAFSLGVRVAKEDGNCGFDLGLQGNLLSLRRHVRVWMYCGGARVGEAKEAEAAVRHVLEAHPNHPPIYIRMILDIAEE
;
A
#
# COMPACT_ATOMS: atom_id res chain seq x y z
N MET A 1 -2.96 -22.37 -4.33
CA MET A 1 -3.78 -22.72 -3.15
C MET A 1 -3.71 -21.57 -2.17
N ASP A 2 -4.86 -21.11 -1.66
CA ASP A 2 -4.90 -20.15 -0.56
C ASP A 2 -4.51 -20.86 0.74
N LEU A 3 -3.35 -20.52 1.28
CA LEU A 3 -2.85 -21.15 2.51
C LEU A 3 -3.39 -20.47 3.77
N LEU A 4 -4.15 -19.37 3.63
CA LEU A 4 -4.95 -18.86 4.74
C LEU A 4 -6.11 -19.77 5.10
N GLY A 5 -6.42 -20.75 4.24
CA GLY A 5 -7.36 -21.84 4.46
C GLY A 5 -8.72 -21.33 4.92
N GLU A 6 -9.75 -21.42 4.09
CA GLU A 6 -11.12 -20.97 4.42
C GLU A 6 -11.69 -21.50 5.76
N ARG A 7 -11.02 -22.48 6.38
CA ARG A 7 -11.35 -23.10 7.67
C ARG A 7 -10.57 -22.58 8.88
N TRP A 8 -9.41 -21.94 8.68
CA TRP A 8 -8.67 -21.36 9.81
C TRP A 8 -9.30 -20.02 10.19
N VAL A 9 -9.50 -19.81 11.49
CA VAL A 9 -10.08 -18.59 12.03
C VAL A 9 -9.13 -18.06 13.12
N PRO A 10 -8.74 -16.78 13.07
CA PRO A 10 -7.83 -16.23 14.05
C PRO A 10 -8.51 -16.13 15.43
N PRO A 11 -7.75 -16.29 16.53
CA PRO A 11 -8.24 -15.97 17.86
C PRO A 11 -8.67 -14.49 17.96
N VAL A 12 -9.73 -14.19 18.72
CA VAL A 12 -10.31 -12.83 18.88
C VAL A 12 -9.31 -11.77 19.41
N HIS A 13 -8.26 -12.23 20.08
CA HIS A 13 -7.21 -11.38 20.66
C HIS A 13 -5.94 -11.32 19.79
N LEU A 14 -6.01 -11.76 18.53
CA LEU A 14 -4.87 -11.74 17.65
C LEU A 14 -4.41 -10.30 17.39
N ARG A 15 -3.21 -9.97 17.88
CA ARG A 15 -2.60 -8.64 17.71
C ARG A 15 -1.70 -8.54 16.49
N LYS A 16 -1.11 -9.66 16.07
CA LYS A 16 -0.14 -9.71 15.00
C LYS A 16 -0.42 -10.92 14.12
N PHE A 17 -0.61 -10.66 12.84
CA PHE A 17 -0.73 -11.68 11.82
C PHE A 17 0.40 -11.53 10.81
N VAL A 18 1.13 -12.62 10.57
CA VAL A 18 2.23 -12.67 9.60
C VAL A 18 2.05 -13.88 8.71
N SER A 19 1.97 -13.65 7.40
CA SER A 19 2.01 -14.71 6.39
C SER A 19 3.18 -14.47 5.43
N ARG A 20 4.05 -15.47 5.31
CA ARG A 20 5.12 -15.52 4.31
C ARG A 20 4.73 -16.31 3.06
N MET A 21 3.61 -17.02 3.14
CA MET A 21 3.12 -17.91 2.11
C MET A 21 2.19 -17.16 1.15
N PRO A 22 2.05 -17.62 -0.11
CA PRO A 22 1.01 -17.12 -1.00
C PRO A 22 -0.37 -17.15 -0.34
N SER A 23 -1.01 -15.99 -0.27
CA SER A 23 -2.25 -15.77 0.49
C SER A 23 -3.27 -15.00 -0.37
N GLN A 24 -4.56 -15.22 -0.14
CA GLN A 24 -5.63 -14.39 -0.69
C GLN A 24 -6.29 -13.57 0.41
N LEU A 25 -6.66 -12.32 0.12
CA LEU A 25 -7.34 -11.46 1.10
C LEU A 25 -8.81 -11.86 1.34
N SER A 26 -9.37 -12.76 0.51
CA SER A 26 -10.68 -13.35 0.71
C SER A 26 -10.85 -14.01 2.09
N ALA A 27 -9.81 -14.64 2.63
CA ALA A 27 -9.84 -15.20 3.98
C ALA A 27 -10.02 -14.11 5.05
N LEU A 28 -9.35 -12.96 4.91
CA LEU A 28 -9.51 -11.81 5.79
C LEU A 28 -10.95 -11.27 5.75
N ARG A 29 -11.52 -11.14 4.54
CA ARG A 29 -12.93 -10.77 4.36
C ARG A 29 -13.85 -11.78 5.05
N GLY A 30 -13.55 -13.08 4.91
CA GLY A 30 -14.30 -14.17 5.54
C GLY A 30 -14.30 -14.09 7.07
N TRP A 31 -13.16 -13.77 7.69
CA TRP A 31 -13.07 -13.63 9.15
C TRP A 31 -13.92 -12.47 9.68
N ILE A 32 -13.87 -11.31 9.02
CA ILE A 32 -14.67 -10.14 9.41
C ILE A 32 -16.16 -10.39 9.19
N LYS A 33 -16.53 -11.03 8.07
CA LYS A 33 -17.93 -11.41 7.79
C LYS A 33 -18.46 -12.40 8.82
N ARG A 34 -17.62 -13.32 9.30
CA ARG A 34 -18.01 -14.32 10.30
C ARG A 34 -18.21 -13.70 11.68
N ASP A 35 -17.27 -12.86 12.13
CA ASP A 35 -17.38 -12.06 13.33
C ASP A 35 -16.41 -10.87 13.26
N PRO A 36 -16.91 -9.62 13.22
CA PRO A 36 -16.08 -8.41 13.20
C PRO A 36 -15.08 -8.31 14.37
N SER A 37 -15.33 -9.01 15.47
CA SER A 37 -14.45 -9.03 16.64
C SER A 37 -13.09 -9.69 16.38
N HIS A 38 -12.99 -10.62 15.42
CA HIS A 38 -11.79 -11.42 15.17
C HIS A 38 -10.53 -10.59 14.89
N LEU A 39 -10.67 -9.44 14.25
CA LEU A 39 -9.55 -8.58 13.86
C LEU A 39 -9.57 -7.23 14.60
N SER A 40 -10.47 -7.04 15.56
CA SER A 40 -10.62 -5.79 16.32
C SER A 40 -9.34 -5.39 17.06
N ASN A 41 -8.56 -6.38 17.52
CA ASN A 41 -7.30 -6.21 18.22
C ASN A 41 -6.07 -6.26 17.30
N LEU A 42 -6.26 -6.48 15.99
CA LEU A 42 -5.15 -6.65 15.06
C LEU A 42 -4.38 -5.35 14.89
N SER A 43 -3.19 -5.30 15.46
CA SER A 43 -2.28 -4.17 15.41
C SER A 43 -1.26 -4.26 14.28
N GLU A 44 -0.87 -5.48 13.88
CA GLU A 44 0.12 -5.71 12.84
C GLU A 44 -0.38 -6.74 11.83
N LEU A 45 -0.43 -6.37 10.54
CA LEU A 45 -0.73 -7.27 9.43
C LEU A 45 0.46 -7.26 8.46
N ILE A 46 1.10 -8.41 8.29
CA ILE A 46 2.27 -8.57 7.43
C ILE A 46 1.99 -9.72 6.46
N LEU A 47 1.72 -9.42 5.20
CA LEU A 47 1.47 -10.39 4.15
C LEU A 47 2.54 -10.21 3.05
N MET A 48 3.46 -11.15 2.96
CA MET A 48 4.62 -11.01 2.07
C MET A 48 4.34 -11.42 0.62
N ARG A 49 3.27 -12.17 0.39
CA ARG A 49 2.89 -12.73 -0.91
C ARG A 49 1.37 -12.78 -1.02
N VAL A 50 0.76 -11.67 -1.40
CA VAL A 50 -0.67 -11.59 -1.69
C VAL A 50 -0.89 -11.73 -3.19
N LYS A 51 -1.84 -12.57 -3.61
CA LYS A 51 -2.09 -12.75 -5.04
C LYS A 51 -2.57 -11.47 -5.70
N GLU A 52 -3.51 -10.76 -5.08
CA GLU A 52 -4.16 -9.56 -5.61
C GLU A 52 -4.70 -8.73 -4.43
N VAL A 53 -4.70 -7.40 -4.56
CA VAL A 53 -5.25 -6.48 -3.57
C VAL A 53 -6.31 -5.62 -4.26
N GLN A 54 -7.57 -5.74 -3.85
CA GLN A 54 -8.65 -4.93 -4.41
C GLN A 54 -8.98 -3.75 -3.50
N GLN A 55 -9.69 -2.75 -4.04
CA GLN A 55 -10.13 -1.59 -3.26
C GLN A 55 -10.91 -1.99 -2.00
N GLU A 56 -11.81 -2.97 -2.11
CA GLU A 56 -12.58 -3.49 -0.97
C GLU A 56 -11.66 -4.03 0.13
N ASP A 57 -10.54 -4.67 -0.22
CA ASP A 57 -9.58 -5.16 0.78
C ASP A 57 -8.91 -4.02 1.54
N VAL A 58 -8.48 -2.99 0.82
CA VAL A 58 -7.85 -1.80 1.40
C VAL A 58 -8.81 -1.10 2.37
N GLU A 59 -10.07 -0.98 2.00
CA GLU A 59 -11.12 -0.37 2.84
C GLU A 59 -11.38 -1.19 4.10
N ILE A 60 -11.49 -2.52 3.94
CA ILE A 60 -11.67 -3.45 5.05
C ILE A 60 -10.49 -3.37 6.04
N ILE A 61 -9.26 -3.42 5.55
CA ILE A 61 -8.06 -3.34 6.39
C ILE A 61 -7.97 -1.94 7.03
N GLY A 62 -8.32 -0.90 6.27
CA GLY A 62 -8.35 0.49 6.75
C GLY A 62 -9.37 0.72 7.85
N GLY A 63 -10.46 -0.03 7.89
CA GLY A 63 -11.48 0.04 8.94
C GLY A 63 -11.05 -0.57 10.28
N LEU A 64 -9.92 -1.29 10.35
CA LEU A 64 -9.47 -1.94 11.57
C LEU A 64 -8.96 -0.91 12.61
N LEU A 65 -9.70 -0.80 13.72
CA LEU A 65 -9.53 0.26 14.73
C LEU A 65 -8.17 0.24 15.47
N SER A 66 -7.55 -0.93 15.61
CA SER A 66 -6.28 -1.09 16.34
C SER A 66 -5.05 -1.12 15.43
N HIS A 67 -5.23 -0.95 14.11
CA HIS A 67 -4.18 -1.24 13.14
C HIS A 67 -3.08 -0.18 13.12
N ARG A 68 -1.87 -0.58 13.50
CA ARG A 68 -0.70 0.33 13.61
C ARG A 68 0.37 0.05 12.58
N ARG A 69 0.49 -1.18 12.10
CA ARG A 69 1.50 -1.58 11.12
C ARG A 69 0.92 -2.48 10.06
N LEU A 70 1.06 -2.05 8.82
CA LEU A 70 0.73 -2.81 7.63
C LEU A 70 1.98 -3.03 6.79
N TYR A 71 2.13 -4.25 6.32
CA TYR A 71 3.02 -4.61 5.22
C TYR A 71 2.25 -5.56 4.32
N ILE A 72 1.97 -5.15 3.09
CA ILE A 72 1.43 -6.02 2.06
C ILE A 72 2.34 -5.92 0.84
N ARG A 73 2.78 -7.07 0.35
CA ARG A 73 3.40 -7.20 -0.95
C ARG A 73 2.57 -8.12 -1.82
N SER A 74 2.12 -7.59 -2.95
CA SER A 74 1.39 -8.36 -3.94
C SER A 74 2.34 -8.97 -4.97
N THR A 75 1.94 -10.10 -5.55
CA THR A 75 2.68 -10.74 -6.65
C THR A 75 1.99 -10.57 -8.00
N HIS A 76 0.68 -10.26 -8.01
CA HIS A 76 -0.07 -9.93 -9.21
C HIS A 76 -1.08 -8.83 -8.90
N GLN A 77 -1.41 -7.99 -9.87
CA GLN A 77 -2.51 -7.04 -9.75
C GLN A 77 -3.31 -6.99 -11.03
N THR A 78 -4.63 -6.90 -10.88
CA THR A 78 -5.54 -6.62 -11.99
C THR A 78 -6.12 -5.22 -11.90
N GLN A 79 -6.16 -4.65 -10.69
CA GLN A 79 -6.61 -3.29 -10.46
C GLN A 79 -5.46 -2.31 -10.76
N ARG A 80 -5.77 -1.24 -11.51
CA ARG A 80 -4.77 -0.24 -11.94
C ARG A 80 -4.59 0.92 -10.96
N LEU A 81 -5.56 1.15 -10.07
CA LEU A 81 -5.55 2.22 -9.09
C LEU A 81 -6.15 1.75 -7.77
N LEU A 82 -5.40 1.83 -6.68
CA LEU A 82 -5.90 1.76 -5.31
C LEU A 82 -5.90 3.15 -4.67
N VAL A 83 -6.97 3.44 -3.94
CA VAL A 83 -7.16 4.71 -3.24
C VAL A 83 -7.10 4.46 -1.74
N ILE A 84 -6.18 5.13 -1.07
CA ILE A 84 -6.11 5.19 0.38
C ILE A 84 -7.00 6.34 0.84
N ARG A 85 -8.20 5.98 1.32
CA ARG A 85 -9.22 6.94 1.73
C ARG A 85 -8.87 7.67 3.02
N ALA A 86 -9.42 8.87 3.18
CA ALA A 86 -9.20 9.71 4.36
C ALA A 86 -9.77 9.12 5.66
N ASP A 87 -10.84 8.33 5.57
CA ASP A 87 -11.54 7.76 6.71
C ASP A 87 -10.95 6.44 7.21
N GLY A 88 -10.10 5.79 6.41
CA GLY A 88 -9.38 4.56 6.74
C GLY A 88 -8.05 4.81 7.47
N PHE A 89 -7.51 3.74 8.06
CA PHE A 89 -6.16 3.67 8.61
C PHE A 89 -5.83 4.74 9.66
N ARG A 90 -6.82 5.19 10.43
CA ARG A 90 -6.71 6.33 11.38
C ARG A 90 -5.64 6.14 12.46
N CYS A 91 -5.35 4.89 12.83
CA CYS A 91 -4.34 4.53 13.85
C CYS A 91 -3.00 4.09 13.26
N MET A 92 -2.85 4.12 11.94
CA MET A 92 -1.66 3.62 11.25
C MET A 92 -0.43 4.44 11.60
N VAL A 93 0.66 3.76 11.96
CA VAL A 93 1.97 4.34 12.24
C VAL A 93 2.98 3.96 11.15
N TRP A 94 2.90 2.73 10.64
CA TRP A 94 3.77 2.22 9.58
C TRP A 94 2.94 1.59 8.48
N PHE A 95 2.89 2.23 7.32
CA PHE A 95 2.13 1.79 6.16
C PHE A 95 3.07 1.34 5.06
N GLU A 96 2.93 0.10 4.60
CA GLU A 96 3.70 -0.44 3.48
C GLU A 96 2.80 -1.26 2.56
N LEU A 97 2.62 -0.77 1.33
CA LEU A 97 1.78 -1.41 0.30
C LEU A 97 2.54 -1.45 -1.03
N ASP A 98 3.13 -2.59 -1.34
CA ASP A 98 3.86 -2.84 -2.60
C ASP A 98 3.02 -3.73 -3.52
N CYS A 99 2.39 -3.12 -4.51
CA CYS A 99 1.51 -3.77 -5.48
C CYS A 99 2.18 -4.01 -6.84
N GLY A 100 3.48 -3.69 -6.99
CA GLY A 100 4.20 -3.96 -8.23
C GLY A 100 3.92 -2.98 -9.37
N SER A 101 4.17 -3.44 -10.61
CA SER A 101 4.19 -2.59 -11.81
C SER A 101 2.84 -2.31 -12.46
N ALA A 102 1.78 -3.02 -12.04
CA ALA A 102 0.47 -2.96 -12.67
C ALA A 102 -0.51 -1.98 -11.98
N GLU A 103 -0.06 -1.21 -10.98
CA GLU A 103 -0.95 -0.39 -10.15
C GLU A 103 -0.35 0.96 -9.76
N GLN A 104 -1.23 1.92 -9.47
CA GLN A 104 -0.96 3.18 -8.80
C GLN A 104 -1.63 3.21 -7.43
N ILE A 105 -0.95 3.75 -6.42
CA ILE A 105 -1.53 4.00 -5.10
C ILE A 105 -1.68 5.51 -4.92
N LYS A 106 -2.92 5.97 -4.73
CA LYS A 106 -3.25 7.39 -4.53
C LYS A 106 -3.81 7.62 -3.12
N PHE A 107 -3.38 8.69 -2.49
CA PHE A 107 -3.83 9.09 -1.16
C PHE A 107 -4.88 10.20 -1.28
N GLU A 108 -6.05 10.03 -0.67
CA GLU A 108 -7.02 11.12 -0.54
C GLU A 108 -6.54 12.17 0.48
N PRO A 109 -6.99 13.44 0.36
CA PRO A 109 -6.75 14.46 1.39
C PRO A 109 -7.18 13.97 2.79
N GLY A 110 -6.25 13.96 3.74
CA GLY A 110 -6.45 13.46 5.10
C GLY A 110 -6.09 11.98 5.31
N ALA A 111 -5.68 11.25 4.27
CA ALA A 111 -5.26 9.85 4.40
C ALA A 111 -4.07 9.68 5.34
N LEU A 112 -4.06 8.55 6.07
CA LEU A 112 -2.97 8.15 6.98
C LEU A 112 -2.54 9.27 7.96
N PRO A 113 -3.47 9.86 8.73
CA PRO A 113 -3.21 11.08 9.49
C PRO A 113 -2.13 10.94 10.58
N ARG A 114 -1.82 9.70 10.99
CA ARG A 114 -0.84 9.37 12.05
C ARG A 114 0.39 8.61 11.56
N ALA A 115 0.50 8.36 10.24
CA ALA A 115 1.59 7.54 9.72
C ALA A 115 2.93 8.28 9.84
N GLU A 116 3.90 7.58 10.42
CA GLU A 116 5.26 8.10 10.64
C GLU A 116 6.23 7.58 9.57
N ALA A 117 5.93 6.39 9.03
CA ALA A 117 6.63 5.73 7.94
C ALA A 117 5.60 5.28 6.90
N VAL A 118 5.84 5.64 5.64
CA VAL A 118 4.97 5.28 4.52
C VAL A 118 5.83 4.74 3.38
N ALA A 119 5.47 3.59 2.85
CA ALA A 119 6.13 2.98 1.72
C ALA A 119 5.09 2.43 0.73
N PHE A 120 5.23 2.74 -0.56
CA PHE A 120 4.28 2.28 -1.57
C PHE A 120 4.89 2.15 -2.97
N SER A 121 4.24 1.39 -3.84
CA SER A 121 4.66 1.20 -5.23
C SER A 121 3.97 2.16 -6.19
N LEU A 122 4.63 2.46 -7.31
CA LEU A 122 4.09 3.18 -8.45
C LEU A 122 4.48 2.48 -9.75
N GLY A 123 3.50 1.97 -10.50
CA GLY A 123 3.67 1.57 -11.90
C GLY A 123 3.72 2.77 -12.83
N VAL A 124 4.91 3.16 -13.31
CA VAL A 124 5.12 4.38 -14.10
C VAL A 124 4.34 4.34 -15.42
N ARG A 125 4.38 3.20 -16.13
CA ARG A 125 3.64 3.01 -17.38
C ARG A 125 2.14 3.11 -17.16
N VAL A 126 1.63 2.45 -16.11
CA VAL A 126 0.20 2.46 -15.75
C VAL A 126 -0.27 3.87 -15.44
N ALA A 127 0.52 4.64 -14.68
CA ALA A 127 0.23 6.04 -14.41
C ALA A 127 0.10 6.89 -15.67
N LYS A 128 1.03 6.75 -16.62
CA LYS A 128 0.93 7.46 -17.90
C LYS A 128 -0.29 7.04 -18.72
N GLU A 129 -0.53 5.74 -18.85
CA GLU A 129 -1.66 5.19 -19.60
C GLU A 129 -3.02 5.63 -19.03
N ASP A 130 -3.11 5.77 -17.70
CA ASP A 130 -4.32 6.24 -17.02
C ASP A 130 -4.47 7.77 -17.03
N GLY A 131 -3.58 8.48 -17.74
CA GLY A 131 -3.62 9.94 -17.87
C GLY A 131 -3.07 10.71 -16.67
N ASN A 132 -2.43 10.04 -15.70
CA ASN A 132 -1.73 10.68 -14.58
C ASN A 132 -0.36 11.22 -15.00
N CYS A 133 -0.34 12.15 -15.95
CA CYS A 133 0.89 12.69 -16.54
C CYS A 133 1.78 13.42 -15.52
N GLY A 134 1.18 14.02 -14.49
CA GLY A 134 1.90 14.73 -13.42
C GLY A 134 2.31 13.85 -12.24
N PHE A 135 1.98 12.55 -12.28
CA PHE A 135 2.24 11.61 -11.18
C PHE A 135 1.73 12.14 -9.83
N ASP A 136 0.52 12.73 -9.82
CA ASP A 136 -0.12 13.19 -8.60
C ASP A 136 -0.70 12.00 -7.84
N LEU A 137 0.00 11.64 -6.77
CA LEU A 137 -0.37 10.55 -5.87
C LEU A 137 -1.10 11.06 -4.63
N GLY A 138 -1.49 12.34 -4.59
CA GLY A 138 -2.16 12.95 -3.43
C GLY A 138 -1.24 13.07 -2.22
N LEU A 139 0.05 13.32 -2.43
CA LEU A 139 1.03 13.50 -1.35
C LEU A 139 1.08 14.95 -0.86
N GLN A 140 0.74 15.92 -1.72
CA GLN A 140 0.79 17.34 -1.39
C GLN A 140 -0.22 17.67 -0.29
N GLY A 141 0.25 18.28 0.80
CA GLY A 141 -0.60 18.64 1.95
C GLY A 141 -1.09 17.46 2.78
N ASN A 142 -0.60 16.25 2.51
CA ASN A 142 -1.00 15.00 3.17
C ASN A 142 0.13 14.40 4.01
N LEU A 143 -0.16 13.31 4.74
CA LEU A 143 0.83 12.53 5.51
C LEU A 143 1.63 13.37 6.53
N LEU A 144 0.98 14.38 7.13
CA LEU A 144 1.62 15.39 7.99
C LEU A 144 2.26 14.87 9.29
N SER A 145 2.12 13.57 9.60
CA SER A 145 2.80 12.90 10.72
C SER A 145 4.11 12.22 10.32
N LEU A 146 4.50 12.26 9.03
CA LEU A 146 5.72 11.65 8.52
C LEU A 146 6.95 12.24 9.21
N ARG A 147 7.72 11.36 9.86
CA ARG A 147 8.98 11.74 10.53
C ARG A 147 10.08 10.68 10.47
N ARG A 148 9.74 9.45 10.06
CA ARG A 148 10.71 8.35 9.95
C ARG A 148 11.25 8.24 8.52
N HIS A 149 10.37 8.01 7.56
CA HIS A 149 10.73 7.98 6.13
C HIS A 149 9.50 7.88 5.25
N VAL A 150 9.69 8.26 4.00
CA VAL A 150 8.83 7.91 2.88
C VAL A 150 9.64 7.09 1.87
N ARG A 151 9.07 5.98 1.39
CA ARG A 151 9.70 5.14 0.37
C ARG A 151 8.77 4.93 -0.82
N VAL A 152 9.29 5.08 -2.02
CA VAL A 152 8.55 4.84 -3.26
C VAL A 152 9.30 3.84 -4.11
N TRP A 153 8.66 2.69 -4.42
CA TRP A 153 9.16 1.75 -5.42
C TRP A 153 8.56 2.09 -6.77
N MET A 154 9.37 2.64 -7.67
CA MET A 154 8.95 3.03 -9.00
C MET A 154 9.21 1.90 -9.96
N TYR A 155 8.17 1.20 -10.35
CA TYR A 155 8.25 0.13 -11.33
C TYR A 155 8.20 0.74 -12.73
N CYS A 156 9.33 0.66 -13.43
CA CYS A 156 9.55 1.29 -14.73
C CYS A 156 9.42 0.30 -15.90
N GLY A 157 8.96 -0.94 -15.64
CA GLY A 157 8.72 -1.96 -16.66
C GLY A 157 7.83 -1.44 -17.79
N GLY A 158 8.36 -1.44 -19.02
CA GLY A 158 7.65 -0.94 -20.21
C GLY A 158 7.51 0.59 -20.32
N ALA A 159 8.02 1.37 -19.38
CA ALA A 159 8.07 2.83 -19.48
C ALA A 159 9.36 3.29 -20.19
N ARG A 160 9.32 4.46 -20.84
CA ARG A 160 10.51 5.11 -21.39
C ARG A 160 11.36 5.67 -20.25
N VAL A 161 12.68 5.73 -20.47
CA VAL A 161 13.61 6.33 -19.49
C VAL A 161 13.22 7.78 -19.15
N GLY A 162 12.74 8.55 -20.13
CA GLY A 162 12.26 9.91 -19.91
C GLY A 162 11.06 9.97 -18.96
N GLU A 163 10.10 9.04 -19.12
CA GLU A 163 8.90 8.95 -18.27
C GLU A 163 9.26 8.54 -16.85
N ALA A 164 10.20 7.61 -16.68
CA ALA A 164 10.70 7.22 -15.36
C ALA A 164 11.37 8.39 -14.62
N LYS A 165 12.18 9.19 -15.33
CA LYS A 165 12.81 10.40 -14.76
C LYS A 165 11.81 11.49 -14.42
N GLU A 166 10.82 11.71 -15.30
CA GLU A 166 9.72 12.65 -15.06
C GLU A 166 8.93 12.26 -13.82
N ALA A 167 8.59 10.98 -13.68
CA ALA A 167 7.91 10.46 -12.50
C ALA A 167 8.73 10.68 -11.23
N GLU A 168 10.02 10.33 -11.25
CA GLU A 168 10.90 10.52 -10.09
C GLU A 168 10.96 11.99 -9.71
N ALA A 169 11.18 12.88 -10.67
CA ALA A 169 11.27 14.31 -10.43
C ALA A 169 9.98 14.87 -9.84
N ALA A 170 8.82 14.49 -10.38
CA ALA A 170 7.51 14.92 -9.89
C ALA A 170 7.26 14.46 -8.45
N VAL A 171 7.43 13.17 -8.17
CA VAL A 171 7.22 12.59 -6.83
C VAL A 171 8.22 13.18 -5.82
N ARG A 172 9.49 13.28 -6.20
CA ARG A 172 10.55 13.85 -5.37
C ARG A 172 10.26 15.31 -5.02
N HIS A 173 9.85 16.11 -6.00
CA HIS A 173 9.53 17.52 -5.79
C HIS A 173 8.45 17.72 -4.71
N VAL A 174 7.37 16.94 -4.78
CA VAL A 174 6.28 17.01 -3.78
C VAL A 174 6.76 16.56 -2.40
N LEU A 175 7.58 15.51 -2.32
CA LEU A 175 8.11 15.01 -1.05
C LEU A 175 9.16 15.95 -0.43
N GLU A 176 9.97 16.64 -1.23
CA GLU A 176 10.94 17.64 -0.75
C GLU A 176 10.25 18.88 -0.19
N ALA A 177 9.11 19.27 -0.77
CA ALA A 177 8.25 20.35 -0.27
C ALA A 177 7.43 19.95 0.97
N HIS A 178 7.53 18.72 1.46
CA HIS A 178 6.78 18.25 2.61
C HIS A 178 7.25 18.96 3.91
N PRO A 179 6.34 19.48 4.75
CA PRO A 179 6.70 20.36 5.88
C PRO A 179 7.64 19.72 6.91
N ASN A 180 7.55 18.40 7.11
CA ASN A 180 8.42 17.69 8.06
C ASN A 180 9.76 17.22 7.48
N HIS A 181 10.01 17.44 6.18
CA HIS A 181 11.22 16.97 5.48
C HIS A 181 11.64 15.53 5.84
N PRO A 182 10.75 14.53 5.69
CA PRO A 182 11.07 13.16 6.05
C PRO A 182 12.21 12.62 5.19
N PRO A 183 13.01 11.65 5.67
CA PRO A 183 13.95 10.92 4.80
C PRO A 183 13.23 10.30 3.59
N ILE A 184 13.67 10.66 2.38
CA ILE A 184 13.06 10.24 1.11
C ILE A 184 13.90 9.12 0.49
N TYR A 185 13.25 7.99 0.18
CA TYR A 185 13.86 6.88 -0.55
C TYR A 185 13.06 6.54 -1.80
N ILE A 186 13.56 6.91 -2.96
CA ILE A 186 12.97 6.52 -4.24
C ILE A 186 13.86 5.45 -4.86
N ARG A 187 13.28 4.29 -5.17
CA ARG A 187 13.98 3.18 -5.82
C ARG A 187 13.30 2.87 -7.14
N MET A 188 14.01 3.05 -8.24
CA MET A 188 13.59 2.55 -9.54
C MET A 188 13.80 1.05 -9.64
N ILE A 189 12.77 0.33 -10.05
CA ILE A 189 12.79 -1.10 -10.33
C ILE A 189 12.55 -1.24 -11.82
N LEU A 190 13.57 -1.72 -12.51
CA LEU A 190 13.45 -2.19 -13.88
C LEU A 190 12.94 -3.62 -13.78
N ASP A 191 11.73 -3.89 -14.26
CA ASP A 191 11.25 -5.27 -14.39
C ASP A 191 12.20 -5.97 -15.37
N ILE A 192 13.17 -6.71 -14.84
CA ILE A 192 13.71 -7.87 -15.54
C ILE A 192 12.65 -8.92 -15.28
N ALA A 193 11.98 -9.37 -16.33
CA ALA A 193 11.07 -10.51 -16.22
C ALA A 193 11.85 -11.64 -15.54
N GLU A 194 11.52 -11.96 -14.28
CA GLU A 194 11.90 -13.24 -13.72
C GLU A 194 10.96 -14.26 -14.40
N GLU A 195 11.56 -15.03 -15.31
CA GLU A 195 10.94 -16.14 -16.05
C GLU A 195 10.27 -17.18 -15.14
#